data_AF-A0A9P0HUB9-F1
#
_entry.id   AF-A0A9P0HUB9-F1
#
_cell.length_a   1.000
_cell.length_b   1.000
_cell.length_c   1.000
_cell.angle_alpha   90.00
_cell.angle_beta   90.00
_cell.angle_gamma   90.00
#
_symmetry.space_group_name_H-M   'P 1'
#
loop_
_entity.id
_entity.type
_entity.pdbx_description
1 polymer ?
#
loop_
_entity_poly.entity_id
_entity_poly.type
_entity_poly.pdbx_seq_one_letter_code
_entity_poly.pdbx_strand_id
1 'polypeptide(L)'
;MEALLNIRKFCNLNSSNIKTAVLYKNHFRPASTTNSVSENLIATADEDYEATQLKKEIEFEQKRNKSRLRSHHRNLVHGKIPYSEPVADIHLTHKYNRMLFGKYGKSSNVNPGTLWPTKSELQEMVEYEKIAHPFSFSELVAKQKKVVDEEEMSVKQRQEKILKNLQKLEGWKREIAARVEKKLADLAKAKAKKDALIEEVKRHFGYKIDPKDEKFKEMLVIKEREQKKRLKEERSKAKQERYLADVLKKDSK
;
A
#
# COMPACT_ATOMS: atom_id res chain seq x y z
N MET A 1 -9.25 -2.54 -35.21
CA MET A 1 -10.39 -1.61 -35.37
C MET A 1 -10.25 -0.57 -34.27
N GLU A 2 -9.16 0.19 -34.29
CA GLU A 2 -9.00 1.44 -35.03
C GLU A 2 -9.86 2.59 -34.47
N ALA A 3 -9.13 3.57 -33.93
CA ALA A 3 -9.34 5.02 -33.99
C ALA A 3 -10.61 5.60 -33.31
N LEU A 4 -10.48 6.40 -32.25
CA LEU A 4 -10.18 7.85 -32.30
C LEU A 4 -10.98 8.58 -33.38
N LEU A 5 -11.84 9.53 -32.98
CA LEU A 5 -11.82 10.94 -33.44
C LEU A 5 -13.08 11.73 -33.02
N ASN A 6 -12.83 12.83 -32.31
CA ASN A 6 -13.42 14.16 -32.52
C ASN A 6 -14.95 14.33 -32.56
N ILE A 7 -15.50 14.77 -31.43
CA ILE A 7 -16.70 15.62 -31.40
C ILE A 7 -16.23 17.08 -31.42
N ARG A 8 -16.03 17.60 -32.63
CA ARG A 8 -16.01 19.03 -32.95
C ARG A 8 -16.77 19.20 -34.26
N LYS A 9 -18.00 19.69 -34.19
CA LYS A 9 -18.71 20.44 -35.25
C LYS A 9 -20.15 20.67 -34.78
N PHE A 10 -20.46 21.91 -34.43
CA PHE A 10 -21.59 22.65 -34.98
C PHE A 10 -21.36 24.13 -34.64
N CYS A 11 -20.65 24.79 -35.54
CA CYS A 11 -20.65 26.24 -35.71
C CYS A 11 -20.74 26.49 -37.21
N ASN A 12 -21.37 27.61 -37.56
CA ASN A 12 -21.72 28.15 -38.89
C ASN A 12 -23.17 27.82 -39.29
N LEU A 13 -24.05 28.76 -39.64
CA LEU A 13 -23.89 30.16 -40.04
C LEU A 13 -25.10 30.98 -39.56
N ASN A 14 -24.89 32.27 -39.28
CA ASN A 14 -25.67 33.32 -39.92
C ASN A 14 -24.86 34.62 -39.91
N SER A 15 -24.18 34.85 -41.03
CA SER A 15 -23.66 36.15 -41.43
C SER A 15 -24.75 36.89 -42.20
N SER A 16 -25.13 38.09 -41.76
CA SER A 16 -25.20 39.26 -42.65
C SER A 16 -25.69 40.51 -41.91
N ASN A 17 -25.06 41.61 -42.30
CA ASN A 17 -25.51 43.00 -42.19
C ASN A 17 -25.29 43.76 -40.88
N ILE A 18 -24.06 44.25 -40.73
CA ILE A 18 -23.81 45.59 -40.18
C ILE A 18 -23.31 46.45 -41.35
N LYS A 19 -24.16 47.34 -41.86
CA LYS A 19 -23.73 48.54 -42.56
C LYS A 19 -24.30 49.72 -41.80
N THR A 20 -23.38 50.42 -41.14
CA THR A 20 -23.55 51.75 -40.58
C THR A 20 -23.98 52.74 -41.65
N ALA A 21 -25.09 53.42 -41.43
CA ALA A 21 -25.40 54.69 -42.09
C ALA A 21 -25.74 55.71 -40.98
N VAL A 22 -24.76 56.56 -40.70
CA VAL A 22 -24.94 57.82 -39.98
C VAL A 22 -25.82 58.70 -40.87
N LEU A 23 -27.04 59.00 -40.41
CA LEU A 23 -27.86 60.05 -40.98
C LEU A 23 -28.27 61.00 -39.85
N TYR A 24 -27.58 62.13 -39.80
CA TYR A 24 -28.05 63.33 -39.13
C TYR A 24 -29.40 63.72 -39.72
N LYS A 25 -30.46 63.69 -38.91
CA LYS A 25 -31.74 64.32 -39.24
C LYS A 25 -32.07 65.38 -38.21
N ASN A 26 -32.16 66.59 -38.75
CA ASN A 26 -32.35 67.88 -38.11
C ASN A 26 -33.49 67.90 -37.09
N HIS A 27 -33.24 68.59 -35.98
CA HIS A 27 -34.24 69.05 -35.06
C HIS A 27 -35.12 70.12 -35.72
N PHE A 28 -36.34 69.72 -36.13
CA PHE A 28 -37.43 70.66 -36.33
C PHE A 28 -38.37 70.52 -35.12
N ARG A 29 -38.40 71.55 -34.27
CA ARG A 29 -39.39 71.72 -33.21
C ARG A 29 -40.71 72.20 -33.83
N PRO A 30 -41.83 71.48 -33.69
CA PRO A 30 -43.13 72.14 -33.63
C PRO A 30 -43.42 72.55 -32.19
N ALA A 31 -43.47 73.86 -31.94
CA ALA A 31 -44.12 74.40 -30.75
C ALA A 31 -45.63 74.30 -30.96
N SER A 32 -46.29 73.42 -30.22
CA SER A 32 -47.74 73.50 -30.00
C SER A 32 -48.02 73.46 -28.52
N THR A 33 -48.39 74.63 -28.01
CA THR A 33 -49.02 74.83 -26.72
C THR A 33 -50.47 74.35 -26.84
N THR A 34 -50.82 73.23 -26.22
CA THR A 34 -52.22 72.93 -25.88
C THR A 34 -52.28 72.42 -24.46
N ASN A 35 -52.80 73.29 -23.62
CA ASN A 35 -53.18 73.06 -22.24
C ASN A 35 -54.38 72.10 -22.24
N SER A 36 -54.24 70.91 -21.67
CA SER A 36 -55.39 70.03 -21.40
C SER A 36 -55.22 69.38 -20.03
N VAL A 37 -55.72 70.13 -19.05
CA VAL A 37 -56.53 69.70 -17.90
C VAL A 37 -56.24 68.32 -17.33
N SER A 38 -55.75 68.37 -16.09
CA SER A 38 -55.77 67.33 -15.08
C SER A 38 -57.13 66.65 -14.94
N GLU A 39 -57.17 65.34 -15.22
CA GLU A 39 -58.15 64.47 -14.59
C GLU A 39 -57.47 63.72 -13.45
N ASN A 40 -57.80 64.17 -12.24
CA ASN A 40 -57.51 63.50 -10.99
C ASN A 40 -58.25 62.17 -10.97
N LEU A 41 -57.54 61.07 -11.23
CA LEU A 41 -57.99 59.75 -10.79
C LEU A 41 -57.55 59.56 -9.34
N ILE A 42 -58.54 59.30 -8.50
CA ILE A 42 -58.46 59.26 -7.05
C ILE A 42 -57.45 58.20 -6.61
N ALA A 43 -56.42 58.71 -5.95
CA ALA A 43 -55.31 58.05 -5.29
C ALA A 43 -55.73 57.00 -4.27
N THR A 44 -55.43 55.73 -4.54
CA THR A 44 -54.96 54.79 -3.52
C THR A 44 -53.43 54.89 -3.50
N ALA A 45 -52.88 56.02 -3.01
CA ALA A 45 -51.54 56.48 -3.40
C ALA A 45 -50.35 56.04 -2.54
N ASP A 46 -50.55 55.44 -1.36
CA ASP A 46 -49.42 55.30 -0.43
C ASP A 46 -48.59 54.03 -0.68
N GLU A 47 -49.19 52.91 -1.11
CA GLU A 47 -48.45 51.67 -1.40
C GLU A 47 -47.76 51.68 -2.78
N ASP A 48 -48.37 52.32 -3.77
CA ASP A 48 -47.84 52.39 -5.13
C ASP A 48 -46.67 53.39 -5.27
N TYR A 49 -46.62 54.43 -4.43
CA TYR A 49 -45.53 55.39 -4.45
C TYR A 49 -44.21 54.78 -3.96
N GLU A 50 -44.21 54.08 -2.83
CA GLU A 50 -43.00 53.44 -2.30
C GLU A 50 -42.47 52.35 -3.24
N ALA A 51 -43.35 51.52 -3.81
CA ALA A 51 -42.97 50.51 -4.79
C ALA A 51 -42.35 51.12 -6.06
N THR A 52 -42.84 52.30 -6.49
CA THR A 52 -42.26 53.00 -7.64
C THR A 52 -40.92 53.66 -7.33
N GLN A 53 -40.70 54.16 -6.11
CA GLN A 53 -39.39 54.68 -5.69
C GLN A 53 -38.34 53.57 -5.61
N LEU A 54 -38.66 52.41 -5.01
CA LEU A 54 -37.75 51.27 -4.94
C LEU A 54 -37.33 50.77 -6.33
N LYS A 55 -38.27 50.72 -7.29
CA LYS A 55 -37.96 50.37 -8.68
C LYS A 55 -36.98 51.35 -9.32
N LYS A 56 -37.16 52.66 -9.09
CA LYS A 56 -36.23 53.70 -9.58
C LYS A 56 -34.85 53.57 -8.95
N GLU A 57 -34.76 53.32 -7.64
CA GLU A 57 -33.50 53.10 -6.93
C GLU A 57 -32.74 51.88 -7.52
N ILE A 58 -33.45 50.77 -7.74
CA ILE A 58 -32.89 49.56 -8.39
C ILE A 58 -32.39 49.88 -9.79
N GLU A 59 -33.13 50.65 -10.59
CA GLU A 59 -32.72 51.05 -11.93
C GLU A 59 -31.46 51.93 -11.89
N PHE A 60 -31.36 52.86 -10.95
CA PHE A 60 -30.15 53.66 -10.74
C PHE A 60 -28.95 52.80 -10.32
N GLU A 61 -29.13 51.84 -9.42
CA GLU A 61 -28.09 50.90 -9.04
C GLU A 61 -27.59 50.05 -10.21
N GLN A 62 -28.51 49.63 -11.09
CA GLN A 62 -28.15 48.92 -12.33
C GLN A 62 -27.32 49.81 -13.25
N LYS A 63 -27.70 51.08 -13.44
CA LYS A 63 -26.92 52.06 -14.24
C LYS A 63 -25.55 52.38 -13.63
N ARG A 64 -25.44 52.40 -12.29
CA ARG A 64 -24.16 52.61 -11.56
C ARG A 64 -23.22 51.40 -11.71
N ASN A 65 -23.73 50.21 -12.00
CA ASN A 65 -22.94 49.00 -12.13
C ASN A 65 -22.09 48.99 -13.41
N LYS A 66 -20.80 49.37 -13.29
CA LYS A 66 -19.82 49.35 -14.39
C LYS A 66 -19.10 48.01 -14.58
N SER A 67 -19.38 47.03 -13.72
CA SER A 67 -18.57 45.80 -13.64
C SER A 67 -18.77 44.85 -14.83
N ARG A 68 -19.83 45.05 -15.64
CA ARG A 68 -20.25 44.18 -16.76
C ARG A 68 -20.45 42.70 -16.37
N LEU A 69 -20.36 42.36 -15.08
CA LEU A 69 -20.60 41.04 -14.54
C LEU A 69 -22.11 40.79 -14.45
N ARG A 70 -22.49 39.51 -14.59
CA ARG A 70 -23.85 39.06 -14.28
C ARG A 70 -24.14 39.29 -12.79
N SER A 71 -25.41 39.54 -12.45
CA SER A 71 -25.85 39.82 -11.09
C SER A 71 -25.31 38.80 -10.07
N HIS A 72 -25.43 37.50 -10.37
CA HIS A 72 -24.92 36.44 -9.48
C HIS A 72 -23.40 36.48 -9.33
N HIS A 73 -22.62 36.61 -10.42
CA HIS A 73 -21.16 36.72 -10.34
C HIS A 73 -20.71 37.93 -9.50
N ARG A 74 -21.43 39.05 -9.63
CA ARG A 74 -21.19 40.24 -8.79
C ARG A 74 -21.51 39.96 -7.32
N ASN A 75 -22.59 39.24 -7.02
CA ASN A 75 -22.93 38.85 -5.66
C ASN A 75 -21.82 37.97 -5.04
N LEU A 76 -21.26 37.02 -5.79
CA LEU A 76 -20.13 36.21 -5.31
C LEU A 76 -18.94 37.08 -4.89
N VAL A 77 -18.56 38.07 -5.71
CA VAL A 77 -17.44 38.98 -5.43
C VAL A 77 -17.68 39.79 -4.16
N HIS A 78 -18.94 40.17 -3.91
CA HIS A 78 -19.33 40.94 -2.72
C HIS A 78 -19.72 40.07 -1.52
N GLY A 79 -19.50 38.75 -1.56
CA GLY A 79 -19.87 37.84 -0.47
C GLY A 79 -21.38 37.80 -0.21
N LYS A 80 -22.20 38.14 -1.20
CA LYS A 80 -23.66 38.03 -1.17
C LYS A 80 -24.12 36.73 -1.83
N ILE A 81 -25.36 36.37 -1.55
CA ILE A 81 -25.96 35.15 -2.11
C ILE A 81 -26.04 35.26 -3.63
N PRO A 82 -25.54 34.26 -4.38
CA PRO A 82 -25.49 34.30 -5.84
C PRO A 82 -26.87 34.41 -6.50
N TYR A 83 -27.80 33.54 -6.10
CA TYR A 83 -29.13 33.39 -6.70
C TYR A 83 -30.20 33.57 -5.63
N SER A 84 -31.22 34.39 -5.91
CA SER A 84 -32.38 34.51 -5.02
C SER A 84 -33.31 33.31 -5.13
N GLU A 85 -33.43 32.76 -6.35
CA GLU A 85 -34.27 31.62 -6.68
C GLU A 85 -33.40 30.44 -7.16
N PRO A 86 -33.84 29.19 -6.94
CA PRO A 86 -33.11 28.01 -7.41
C PRO A 86 -33.15 27.93 -8.94
N VAL A 87 -31.99 28.05 -9.59
CA VAL A 87 -31.86 28.02 -11.06
C VAL A 87 -31.65 26.60 -11.60
N ALA A 88 -31.16 25.69 -10.77
CA ALA A 88 -30.87 24.30 -11.13
C ALA A 88 -31.21 23.35 -9.97
N ASP A 89 -31.40 22.08 -10.27
CA ASP A 89 -31.85 21.07 -9.31
C ASP A 89 -30.91 20.93 -8.11
N ILE A 90 -29.61 21.19 -8.31
CA ILE A 90 -28.60 21.18 -7.25
C ILE A 90 -28.98 22.17 -6.13
N HIS A 91 -29.59 23.31 -6.48
CA HIS A 91 -30.00 24.33 -5.52
C HIS A 91 -31.15 23.87 -4.61
N LEU A 92 -31.91 22.87 -5.04
CA LEU A 92 -33.01 22.28 -4.27
C LEU A 92 -32.51 21.24 -3.25
N THR A 93 -31.27 20.77 -3.39
CA THR A 93 -30.72 19.72 -2.51
C THR A 93 -30.40 20.24 -1.10
N HIS A 94 -30.58 19.38 -0.09
CA HIS A 94 -30.14 19.67 1.29
C HIS A 94 -28.65 19.97 1.39
N LYS A 95 -27.83 19.39 0.49
CA LYS A 95 -26.38 19.64 0.42
C LYS A 95 -26.08 21.09 0.06
N TYR A 96 -26.75 21.63 -0.96
CA TYR A 96 -26.58 23.02 -1.36
C TYR A 96 -27.05 23.97 -0.27
N ASN A 97 -28.20 23.68 0.34
CA ASN A 97 -28.75 24.49 1.45
C ASN A 97 -27.80 24.53 2.66
N ARG A 98 -27.19 23.40 3.03
CA ARG A 98 -26.14 23.32 4.07
C ARG A 98 -24.91 24.18 3.74
N MET A 99 -24.42 24.07 2.50
CA MET A 99 -23.29 24.88 2.03
C MET A 99 -23.62 26.38 2.03
N LEU A 100 -24.82 26.74 1.55
CA LEU A 100 -25.26 28.13 1.46
C LEU A 100 -25.39 28.77 2.84
N PHE A 101 -26.04 28.07 3.78
CA PHE A 101 -26.16 28.52 5.16
C PHE A 101 -24.79 28.56 5.86
N GLY A 102 -23.89 27.60 5.60
CA GLY A 102 -22.54 27.62 6.16
C GLY A 102 -21.71 28.84 5.69
N LYS A 103 -21.90 29.28 4.44
CA LYS A 103 -21.15 30.40 3.87
C LYS A 103 -21.74 31.77 4.20
N TYR A 104 -23.07 31.91 4.17
CA TYR A 104 -23.75 33.19 4.30
C TYR A 104 -24.55 33.33 5.60
N GLY A 105 -24.68 32.26 6.39
CA GLY A 105 -25.43 32.26 7.65
C GLY A 105 -26.91 32.60 7.45
N LYS A 106 -27.47 33.38 8.37
CA LYS A 106 -28.88 33.78 8.37
C LYS A 106 -29.30 34.58 7.13
N SER A 107 -28.38 35.26 6.44
CA SER A 107 -28.74 36.01 5.23
C SER A 107 -29.21 35.10 4.11
N SER A 108 -28.83 33.81 4.12
CA SER A 108 -29.26 32.81 3.12
C SER A 108 -30.75 32.50 3.13
N ASN A 109 -31.48 32.92 4.17
CA ASN A 109 -32.90 32.64 4.37
C ASN A 109 -33.27 31.14 4.35
N VAL A 110 -32.28 30.25 4.57
CA VAL A 110 -32.51 28.82 4.73
C VAL A 110 -32.91 28.53 6.18
N ASN A 111 -33.97 27.74 6.38
CA ASN A 111 -34.36 27.30 7.71
C ASN A 111 -33.29 26.35 8.30
N PRO A 112 -32.67 26.67 9.45
CA PRO A 112 -31.64 25.83 10.04
C PRO A 112 -32.14 24.43 10.44
N GLY A 113 -33.43 24.27 10.72
CA GLY A 113 -34.01 22.96 11.05
C GLY A 113 -33.93 21.96 9.88
N THR A 114 -34.03 22.46 8.64
CA THR A 114 -33.95 21.64 7.41
C THR A 114 -32.52 21.17 7.08
N LEU A 115 -31.51 21.67 7.82
CA LEU A 115 -30.10 21.31 7.61
C LEU A 115 -29.72 20.02 8.32
N TRP A 116 -30.46 19.65 9.37
CA TRP A 116 -30.29 18.38 10.06
C TRP A 116 -30.75 17.22 9.16
N PRO A 117 -30.11 16.04 9.27
CA PRO A 117 -30.54 14.88 8.51
C PRO A 117 -31.98 14.51 8.82
N THR A 118 -32.67 13.97 7.82
CA THR A 118 -34.02 13.43 8.03
C THR A 118 -33.98 12.13 8.82
N LYS A 119 -35.12 11.70 9.37
CA LYS A 119 -35.20 10.45 10.13
C LYS A 119 -34.77 9.23 9.31
N SER A 120 -35.09 9.18 8.03
CA SER A 120 -34.66 8.11 7.11
C SER A 120 -33.15 8.15 6.88
N GLU A 121 -32.57 9.33 6.60
CA GLU A 121 -31.13 9.48 6.45
C GLU A 121 -30.37 9.09 7.74
N LEU A 122 -30.90 9.41 8.92
CA LEU A 122 -30.32 8.97 10.20
C LEU A 122 -30.33 7.45 10.34
N GLN A 123 -31.41 6.78 9.93
CA GLN A 123 -31.49 5.32 9.95
C GLN A 123 -30.43 4.71 9.03
N GLU A 124 -30.31 5.21 7.80
CA GLU A 124 -29.28 4.77 6.84
C GLU A 124 -27.86 4.98 7.39
N MET A 125 -27.60 6.12 8.03
CA MET A 125 -26.30 6.40 8.66
C MET A 125 -25.97 5.41 9.79
N VAL A 126 -26.95 5.11 10.64
CA VAL A 126 -26.80 4.14 11.74
C VAL A 126 -26.60 2.73 11.20
N GLU A 127 -27.32 2.33 10.16
CA GLU A 127 -27.16 1.03 9.50
C GLU A 127 -25.78 0.90 8.84
N TYR A 128 -25.34 1.95 8.13
CA TYR A 128 -24.01 2.01 7.54
C TYR A 128 -22.92 1.86 8.61
N GLU A 129 -23.02 2.60 9.72
CA GLU A 129 -22.07 2.53 10.82
C GLU A 129 -21.99 1.10 11.40
N LYS A 130 -23.15 0.45 11.61
CA LYS A 130 -23.19 -0.94 12.09
C LYS A 130 -22.55 -1.94 11.13
N ILE A 131 -22.74 -1.75 9.82
CA ILE A 131 -22.20 -2.66 8.80
C ILE A 131 -20.69 -2.42 8.59
N ALA A 132 -20.28 -1.16 8.45
CA ALA A 132 -18.90 -0.77 8.19
C ALA A 132 -18.01 -0.95 9.43
N HIS A 133 -18.56 -0.66 10.62
CA HIS A 133 -17.85 -0.65 11.89
C HIS A 133 -18.62 -1.47 12.95
N PRO A 134 -18.63 -2.80 12.83
CA PRO A 134 -19.43 -3.66 13.69
C PRO A 134 -18.93 -3.76 15.14
N PHE A 135 -17.65 -3.48 15.38
CA PHE A 135 -17.04 -3.64 16.70
C PHE A 135 -16.98 -2.33 17.46
N SER A 136 -17.28 -2.39 18.75
CA SER A 136 -17.07 -1.26 19.65
C SER A 136 -15.57 -1.01 19.85
N PHE A 137 -15.20 0.22 20.17
CA PHE A 137 -13.81 0.60 20.48
C PHE A 137 -13.20 -0.32 21.55
N SER A 138 -13.96 -0.66 22.61
CA SER A 138 -13.48 -1.55 23.67
C SER A 138 -13.16 -2.96 23.15
N GLU A 139 -13.95 -3.47 22.20
CA GLU A 139 -13.74 -4.80 21.61
C GLU A 139 -12.53 -4.81 20.69
N LEU A 140 -12.32 -3.73 19.92
CA LEU A 140 -11.12 -3.56 19.09
C LEU A 140 -9.86 -3.57 19.96
N VAL A 141 -9.87 -2.85 21.08
CA VAL A 141 -8.75 -2.84 22.03
C VAL A 141 -8.51 -4.23 22.60
N ALA A 142 -9.56 -4.95 23.00
CA ALA A 142 -9.44 -6.31 23.51
C ALA A 142 -8.89 -7.29 22.46
N LYS A 143 -9.34 -7.17 21.21
CA LYS A 143 -8.83 -7.96 20.09
C LYS A 143 -7.35 -7.69 19.83
N GLN A 144 -6.95 -6.41 19.82
CA GLN A 144 -5.56 -6.04 19.60
C GLN A 144 -4.65 -6.55 20.72
N LYS A 145 -5.10 -6.48 21.98
CA LYS A 145 -4.35 -7.06 23.11
C LYS A 145 -4.09 -8.55 22.93
N LYS A 146 -5.11 -9.32 22.53
CA LYS A 146 -4.95 -10.76 22.25
C LYS A 146 -3.91 -11.05 21.18
N VAL A 147 -3.89 -10.28 20.10
CA VAL A 147 -2.89 -10.42 19.02
C VAL A 147 -1.49 -10.19 19.57
N VAL A 148 -1.30 -9.13 20.35
CA VAL A 148 0.00 -8.83 20.98
C VAL A 148 0.41 -9.95 21.94
N ASP A 149 -0.50 -10.43 22.77
CA ASP A 149 -0.23 -11.52 23.72
C ASP A 149 0.18 -12.81 22.99
N GLU A 150 -0.50 -13.16 21.90
CA GLU A 150 -0.18 -14.33 21.06
C GLU A 150 1.20 -14.20 20.41
N GLU A 151 1.52 -13.01 19.88
CA GLU A 151 2.83 -12.72 19.31
C GLU A 151 3.93 -12.86 20.37
N GLU A 152 3.75 -12.28 21.56
CA GLU A 152 4.69 -12.40 22.66
C GLU A 152 4.92 -13.85 23.07
N MET A 153 3.84 -14.64 23.16
CA MET A 153 3.94 -16.07 23.49
C MET A 153 4.70 -16.85 22.42
N SER A 154 4.48 -16.55 21.13
CA SER A 154 5.21 -17.18 20.03
C SER A 154 6.72 -16.84 20.07
N VAL A 155 7.06 -15.59 20.40
CA VAL A 155 8.45 -15.12 20.54
C VAL A 155 9.12 -15.82 21.73
N LYS A 156 8.45 -15.89 22.88
CA LYS A 156 8.95 -16.60 24.08
C LYS A 156 9.22 -18.07 23.77
N GLN A 157 8.29 -18.77 23.13
CA GLN A 157 8.49 -20.17 22.73
C GLN A 157 9.67 -20.34 21.75
N ARG A 158 9.84 -19.41 20.81
CA ARG A 158 10.99 -19.44 19.88
C ARG A 158 12.30 -19.23 20.63
N GLN A 159 12.35 -18.28 21.56
CA GLN A 159 13.54 -18.02 22.38
C GLN A 159 13.90 -19.24 23.22
N GLU A 160 12.93 -19.89 23.88
CA GLU A 160 13.16 -21.12 24.63
C GLU A 160 13.73 -22.25 23.77
N LYS A 161 13.23 -22.42 22.55
CA LYS A 161 13.76 -23.41 21.58
C LYS A 161 15.20 -23.09 21.21
N ILE A 162 15.51 -21.82 20.94
CA ILE A 162 16.87 -21.37 20.63
C ILE A 162 17.81 -21.65 21.81
N LEU A 163 17.41 -21.34 23.05
CA LEU A 163 18.20 -21.61 24.24
C LEU A 163 18.49 -23.11 24.42
N LYS A 164 17.48 -23.97 24.23
CA LYS A 164 17.66 -25.43 24.27
C LYS A 164 18.63 -25.93 23.19
N ASN A 165 18.59 -25.34 21.99
CA ASN A 165 19.51 -25.68 20.91
C ASN A 165 20.94 -25.19 21.20
N LEU A 166 21.10 -23.99 21.77
CA LEU A 166 22.39 -23.45 22.17
C LEU A 166 23.05 -24.30 23.26
N GLN A 167 22.28 -24.81 24.23
CA GLN A 167 22.80 -25.75 25.23
C GLN A 167 23.37 -27.03 24.60
N LYS A 168 22.72 -27.56 23.56
CA LYS A 168 23.17 -28.76 22.84
C LYS A 168 24.33 -28.50 21.87
N LEU A 169 24.50 -27.24 21.45
CA LEU A 169 25.48 -26.85 20.43
C LEU A 169 26.91 -27.20 20.83
N GLU A 170 27.28 -26.97 22.09
CA GLU A 170 28.63 -27.25 22.58
C GLU A 170 28.96 -28.76 22.54
N GLY A 171 27.98 -29.62 22.83
CA GLY A 171 28.11 -31.07 22.66
C GLY A 171 28.35 -31.44 21.19
N TRP A 172 27.55 -30.92 20.28
CA TRP A 172 27.67 -31.18 18.84
C TRP A 172 29.00 -30.69 18.26
N LYS A 173 29.50 -29.53 18.68
CA LYS A 173 30.82 -29.03 18.27
C LYS A 173 31.93 -30.02 18.64
N ARG A 174 31.90 -30.54 19.87
CA ARG A 174 32.89 -31.54 20.35
C ARG A 174 32.80 -32.85 19.57
N GLU A 175 31.58 -33.34 19.31
CA GLU A 175 31.37 -34.55 18.53
C GLU A 175 31.89 -34.42 17.09
N ILE A 176 31.63 -33.28 16.45
CA ILE A 176 32.12 -33.00 15.09
C ILE A 176 33.65 -32.90 15.09
N ALA A 177 34.23 -32.16 16.04
CA ALA A 177 35.69 -32.04 16.15
C ALA A 177 36.35 -33.41 16.34
N ALA A 178 35.85 -34.24 17.25
CA ALA A 178 36.34 -35.60 17.48
C ALA A 178 36.20 -36.48 16.23
N ARG A 179 35.13 -36.33 15.45
CA ARG A 179 34.95 -37.07 14.19
C ARG A 179 35.93 -36.63 13.12
N VAL A 180 36.23 -35.33 13.03
CA VAL A 180 37.22 -34.79 12.11
C VAL A 180 38.61 -35.29 12.48
N GLU A 181 38.98 -35.23 13.76
CA GLU A 181 40.27 -35.71 14.26
C GLU A 181 40.47 -37.21 13.99
N LYS A 182 39.45 -38.05 14.27
CA LYS A 182 39.51 -39.49 13.93
C LYS A 182 39.75 -39.72 12.45
N LYS A 183 39.01 -39.04 11.57
CA LYS A 183 39.19 -39.16 10.12
C LYS A 183 40.59 -38.71 9.68
N LEU A 184 41.10 -37.61 10.25
CA LEU A 184 42.44 -37.11 9.95
C LEU A 184 43.51 -38.11 10.40
N ALA A 185 43.37 -38.67 11.60
CA ALA A 185 44.27 -39.69 12.12
C ALA A 185 44.24 -40.97 11.26
N ASP A 186 43.08 -41.41 10.80
CA ASP A 186 42.94 -42.57 9.92
C ASP A 186 43.56 -42.33 8.55
N LEU A 187 43.38 -41.13 7.97
CA LEU A 187 44.05 -40.72 6.74
C LEU A 187 45.57 -40.66 6.90
N ALA A 188 46.08 -40.11 8.01
CA ALA A 188 47.50 -40.06 8.31
C ALA A 188 48.10 -41.47 8.46
N LYS A 189 47.42 -42.38 9.16
CA LYS A 189 47.83 -43.79 9.29
C LYS A 189 47.80 -44.51 7.94
N ALA A 190 46.78 -44.27 7.11
CA ALA A 190 46.71 -44.86 5.78
C ALA A 190 47.85 -44.36 4.88
N LYS A 191 48.17 -43.06 4.94
CA LYS A 191 49.30 -42.46 4.22
C LYS A 191 50.62 -43.05 4.70
N ALA A 192 50.87 -43.10 6.01
CA ALA A 192 52.10 -43.69 6.57
C ALA A 192 52.28 -45.17 6.19
N LYS A 193 51.19 -45.96 6.19
CA LYS A 193 51.23 -47.36 5.73
C LYS A 193 51.58 -47.47 4.25
N LYS A 194 51.03 -46.60 3.40
CA LYS A 194 51.33 -46.56 1.97
C LYS A 194 52.77 -46.12 1.72
N ASP A 195 53.24 -45.10 2.42
CA ASP A 195 54.61 -44.61 2.33
C ASP A 195 55.63 -45.68 2.78
N ALA A 196 55.36 -46.38 3.88
CA ALA A 196 56.21 -47.49 4.35
C ALA A 196 56.28 -48.64 3.34
N LEU A 197 55.16 -49.00 2.71
CA LEU A 197 55.13 -50.02 1.68
C LEU A 197 55.91 -49.59 0.42
N ILE A 198 55.75 -48.33 0.01
CA ILE A 198 56.51 -47.76 -1.11
C ILE A 198 58.01 -47.76 -0.80
N GLU A 199 58.41 -47.44 0.43
CA GLU A 199 59.81 -47.45 0.84
C GLU A 199 60.39 -48.87 0.86
N GLU A 200 59.66 -49.87 1.39
CA GLU A 200 60.12 -51.27 1.38
C GLU A 200 60.34 -51.77 -0.06
N VAL A 201 59.42 -51.45 -0.98
CA VAL A 201 59.56 -51.80 -2.39
C VAL A 201 60.76 -51.07 -3.01
N LYS A 202 60.95 -49.78 -2.73
CA LYS A 202 62.14 -49.02 -3.20
C LYS A 202 63.45 -49.63 -2.68
N ARG A 203 63.50 -50.06 -1.43
CA ARG A 203 64.67 -50.74 -0.83
C ARG A 203 64.99 -52.07 -1.52
N HIS A 204 63.97 -52.80 -1.96
CA HIS A 204 64.17 -54.07 -2.69
C HIS A 204 64.81 -53.88 -4.07
N PHE A 205 64.50 -52.78 -4.77
CA PHE A 205 65.07 -52.53 -6.09
C PHE A 205 66.45 -51.87 -6.05
N GLY A 206 66.73 -51.01 -5.07
CA GLY A 206 68.07 -50.43 -4.87
C GLY A 206 68.47 -49.32 -5.88
N TYR A 207 67.59 -48.94 -6.81
CA TYR A 207 67.77 -47.80 -7.73
C TYR A 207 66.50 -46.93 -7.79
N LYS A 208 66.62 -45.71 -8.34
CA LYS A 208 65.50 -44.75 -8.41
C LYS A 208 64.48 -45.19 -9.47
N ILE A 209 63.37 -45.80 -9.03
CA ILE A 209 62.23 -46.21 -9.88
C ILE A 209 61.06 -45.26 -9.67
N ASP A 210 60.38 -44.93 -10.77
CA ASP A 210 59.19 -44.09 -10.74
C ASP A 210 57.96 -44.89 -10.27
N PRO A 211 57.14 -44.36 -9.35
CA PRO A 211 55.95 -45.06 -8.82
C PRO A 211 54.88 -45.41 -9.87
N LYS A 212 55.01 -44.90 -11.10
CA LYS A 212 54.07 -45.13 -12.21
C LYS A 212 54.41 -46.37 -13.05
N ASP A 213 55.59 -46.94 -12.88
CA ASP A 213 56.09 -48.08 -13.67
C ASP A 213 55.31 -49.37 -13.39
N GLU A 214 55.15 -50.20 -14.42
CA GLU A 214 54.38 -51.44 -14.36
C GLU A 214 55.00 -52.47 -13.40
N LYS A 215 56.33 -52.64 -13.47
CA LYS A 215 57.09 -53.52 -12.56
C LYS A 215 56.97 -53.11 -11.09
N PHE A 216 56.84 -51.81 -10.82
CA PHE A 216 56.65 -51.29 -9.46
C PHE A 216 55.26 -51.64 -8.92
N LYS A 217 54.23 -51.55 -9.77
CA LYS A 217 52.85 -51.91 -9.42
C LYS A 217 52.71 -53.41 -9.15
N GLU A 218 53.34 -54.26 -9.96
CA GLU A 218 53.31 -55.72 -9.77
C GLU A 218 53.92 -56.13 -8.43
N MET A 219 55.08 -55.58 -8.09
CA MET A 219 55.76 -55.87 -6.82
C MET A 219 55.01 -55.29 -5.61
N LEU A 220 54.39 -54.12 -5.75
CA LEU A 220 53.52 -53.55 -4.71
C LEU A 220 52.32 -54.49 -4.46
N VAL A 221 51.71 -55.04 -5.51
CA VAL A 221 50.59 -55.99 -5.38
C VAL A 221 51.02 -57.30 -4.70
N ILE A 222 52.21 -57.82 -5.01
CA ILE A 222 52.74 -59.04 -4.35
C ILE A 222 52.95 -58.78 -2.86
N LYS A 223 53.58 -57.67 -2.49
CA LYS A 223 53.83 -57.30 -1.09
C LYS A 223 52.54 -56.97 -0.32
N GLU A 224 51.56 -56.31 -0.95
CA GLU A 224 50.23 -56.12 -0.36
C GLU A 224 49.52 -57.45 -0.09
N ARG A 225 49.64 -58.43 -1.01
CA ARG A 225 49.07 -59.77 -0.82
C ARG A 225 49.74 -60.51 0.33
N GLU A 226 51.06 -60.41 0.48
CA GLU A 226 51.81 -61.00 1.60
C GLU A 226 51.45 -60.36 2.95
N GLN A 227 51.45 -59.03 3.05
CA GLN A 227 51.05 -58.34 4.28
C GLN A 227 49.59 -58.65 4.64
N LYS A 228 48.69 -58.74 3.65
CA LYS A 228 47.29 -59.12 3.87
C LYS A 228 47.13 -60.56 4.35
N LYS A 229 47.99 -61.50 3.92
CA LYS A 229 48.01 -62.89 4.43
C LYS A 229 48.48 -62.92 5.89
N ARG A 230 49.59 -62.25 6.21
CA ARG A 230 50.13 -62.15 7.59
C ARG A 230 49.11 -61.54 8.56
N LEU A 231 48.48 -60.43 8.18
CA LEU A 231 47.44 -59.79 8.99
C LEU A 231 46.20 -60.68 9.20
N LYS A 232 45.85 -61.53 8.23
CA LYS A 232 44.73 -62.49 8.39
C LYS A 232 45.09 -63.62 9.35
N GLU A 233 46.31 -64.13 9.28
CA GLU A 233 46.81 -65.18 10.17
C GLU A 233 46.91 -64.66 11.61
N GLU A 234 47.46 -63.47 11.82
CA GLU A 234 47.49 -62.80 13.13
C GLU A 234 46.09 -62.54 13.67
N ARG A 235 45.15 -62.10 12.82
CA ARG A 235 43.75 -61.93 13.23
C ARG A 235 43.07 -63.26 13.57
N SER A 236 43.43 -64.35 12.89
CA SER A 236 42.93 -65.69 13.21
C SER A 236 43.45 -66.18 14.56
N LYS A 237 44.75 -65.98 14.83
CA LYS A 237 45.39 -66.33 16.11
C LYS A 237 44.82 -65.51 17.28
N ALA A 238 44.69 -64.20 17.11
CA ALA A 238 44.10 -63.33 18.14
C ALA A 238 42.63 -63.67 18.45
N LYS A 239 41.87 -64.17 17.46
CA LYS A 239 40.51 -64.69 17.68
C LYS A 239 40.51 -66.00 18.47
N GLN A 240 41.44 -66.90 18.17
CA GLN A 240 41.60 -68.17 18.90
C GLN A 240 42.00 -67.90 20.36
N GLU A 241 42.92 -66.96 20.60
CA GLU A 241 43.33 -66.54 21.95
C GLU A 241 42.19 -65.87 22.73
N ARG A 242 41.40 -65.00 22.08
CA ARG A 242 40.19 -64.40 22.67
C ARG A 242 39.16 -65.46 23.06
N TYR A 243 38.94 -66.44 22.19
CA TYR A 243 38.03 -67.56 22.43
C TYR A 243 38.48 -68.43 23.61
N LEU A 244 39.77 -68.77 23.68
CA LEU A 244 40.34 -69.52 24.79
C LEU A 244 40.24 -68.74 26.12
N ALA A 245 40.47 -67.43 26.10
CA ALA A 245 40.33 -66.58 27.29
C ALA A 245 38.86 -66.46 27.77
N ASP A 246 37.89 -66.46 26.85
CA ASP A 246 36.47 -66.44 27.19
C ASP A 246 35.97 -67.79 27.71
N VAL A 247 36.57 -68.91 27.27
CA VAL A 247 36.30 -70.26 27.81
C VAL A 247 36.87 -70.41 29.23
N LEU A 248 38.12 -70.02 29.46
CA LEU A 248 38.75 -70.04 30.80
C LEU A 248 38.02 -69.14 31.83
N LYS A 249 37.43 -68.02 31.39
CA LYS A 249 36.59 -67.16 32.23
C LYS A 249 35.21 -67.75 32.55
N LYS A 250 34.71 -68.66 31.72
CA LYS A 250 33.46 -69.39 31.98
C LYS A 250 33.68 -70.58 32.92
N ASP A 251 34.85 -71.20 32.87
CA ASP A 251 35.19 -72.34 33.73
C ASP A 251 35.62 -71.93 35.16
N SER A 252 35.86 -70.62 35.39
CA SER A 252 36.25 -70.04 36.68
C SER A 252 35.10 -69.34 37.43
N LYS A 253 33.85 -69.59 37.03
CA LYS A 253 32.63 -69.09 37.67
C LYS A 253 31.67 -70.24 37.95
#